data_AF-A0A943JYE7-F1
#
_entry.id   AF-A0A943JYE7-F1
#
_cell.length_a   1.000
_cell.length_b   1.000
_cell.length_c   1.000
_cell.angle_alpha   90.00
_cell.angle_beta   90.00
_cell.angle_gamma   90.00
#
_symmetry.space_group_name_H-M   'P 1'
#
loop_
_entity.id
_entity.type
_entity.pdbx_description
1 polymer ?
#
loop_
_entity_poly.entity_id
_entity_poly.type
_entity_poly.pdbx_seq_one_letter_code
_entity_poly.pdbx_strand_id
1 'polypeptide(L)'
;MEIILVLFDTTKSSIEVAQNFVKYFNGAKLCTSKTQKGCEKYYYQLKYAMPYTDGNGTNAGVNINAPKIILSDGAILQIIQKTSCDFYEDSYEKEPNGDYKLDEDGNKIPVVLHRQYCAVIRLDTNGLKNPNQFGADAYGLYVKPDAIVPETWNAIGQESLKSILTGSGKLTYKNYSVGQKYDF
;
A
#
# COMPACT_ATOMS: atom_id res chain seq x y z
N MET A 1 9.67 4.90 24.80
CA MET A 1 9.80 5.65 23.53
C MET A 1 8.55 5.32 22.73
N GLU A 2 7.58 6.23 22.70
CA GLU A 2 6.15 5.92 22.48
C GLU A 2 5.48 6.91 21.48
N ILE A 3 6.30 7.64 20.71
CA ILE A 3 5.84 8.80 19.92
C ILE A 3 4.92 8.36 18.76
N ILE A 4 5.09 7.15 18.23
CA ILE A 4 4.30 6.67 17.08
C ILE A 4 2.86 6.27 17.48
N LEU A 5 2.65 5.81 18.71
CA LEU A 5 1.35 5.38 19.24
C LEU A 5 0.35 6.54 19.42
N VAL A 6 0.81 7.79 19.56
CA VAL A 6 -0.07 8.94 19.74
C VAL A 6 -0.91 9.21 18.48
N LEU A 7 -0.31 9.03 17.30
CA LEU A 7 -0.98 9.25 16.02
C LEU A 7 -1.65 7.97 15.49
N PHE A 8 -0.94 6.83 15.53
CA PHE A 8 -1.39 5.54 15.00
C PHE A 8 -1.91 4.62 16.11
N ASP A 9 -2.87 5.15 16.87
CA ASP A 9 -3.55 4.48 17.96
C ASP A 9 -4.45 3.35 17.44
N THR A 10 -4.20 2.12 17.91
CA THR A 10 -4.94 0.92 17.46
C THR A 10 -6.39 0.88 17.93
N THR A 11 -6.80 1.76 18.84
CA THR A 11 -8.22 1.90 19.19
C THR A 11 -9.01 2.79 18.21
N LYS A 12 -8.33 3.45 17.26
CA LYS A 12 -8.94 4.36 16.29
C LYS A 12 -9.10 3.70 14.92
N SER A 13 -10.08 4.18 14.16
CA SER A 13 -10.24 3.81 12.76
C SER A 13 -9.24 4.53 11.85
N SER A 14 -9.04 4.01 10.64
CA SER A 14 -8.26 4.68 9.59
C SER A 14 -8.74 6.11 9.30
N ILE A 15 -10.05 6.37 9.42
CA ILE A 15 -10.64 7.70 9.20
C ILE A 15 -10.22 8.65 10.31
N GLU A 16 -10.34 8.23 11.57
CA GLU A 16 -9.97 9.07 12.73
C GLU A 16 -8.46 9.37 12.74
N VAL A 17 -7.63 8.38 12.41
CA VAL A 17 -6.18 8.59 12.27
C VAL A 17 -5.90 9.59 11.14
N ALA A 18 -6.52 9.44 9.97
CA ALA A 18 -6.33 10.38 8.86
C ALA A 18 -6.82 11.80 9.19
N GLN A 19 -7.94 11.94 9.92
CA GLN A 19 -8.46 13.22 10.42
C GLN A 19 -7.51 13.91 11.40
N ASN A 20 -6.80 13.13 12.22
CA ASN A 20 -5.78 13.69 13.12
C ASN A 20 -4.49 14.01 12.37
N PHE A 21 -4.12 13.17 11.40
CA PHE A 21 -2.87 13.35 10.67
C PHE A 21 -2.91 14.52 9.68
N VAL A 22 -4.05 14.76 9.03
CA VAL A 22 -4.19 15.87 8.06
C VAL A 22 -3.93 17.25 8.69
N LYS A 23 -4.14 17.39 10.01
CA LYS A 23 -3.93 18.65 10.75
C LYS A 23 -2.47 19.15 10.68
N TYR A 24 -1.52 18.27 10.40
CA TYR A 24 -0.10 18.62 10.26
C TYR A 24 0.28 19.07 8.83
N PHE A 25 -0.66 19.02 7.88
CA PHE A 25 -0.42 19.40 6.49
C PHE A 25 -1.30 20.60 6.11
N ASN A 26 -0.71 21.80 6.15
CA ASN A 26 -1.43 23.02 5.79
C ASN A 26 -1.91 22.96 4.32
N GLY A 27 -3.19 23.28 4.11
CA GLY A 27 -3.81 23.25 2.77
C GLY A 27 -4.13 21.86 2.23
N ALA A 28 -3.88 20.78 2.99
CA ALA A 28 -4.23 19.44 2.56
C ALA A 28 -5.74 19.19 2.60
N LYS A 29 -6.24 18.42 1.63
CA LYS A 29 -7.63 17.95 1.57
C LYS A 29 -7.73 16.53 2.12
N LEU A 30 -8.67 16.31 3.03
CA LEU A 30 -9.05 14.95 3.46
C LEU A 30 -10.24 14.43 2.65
N CYS A 31 -10.12 13.21 2.16
CA CYS A 31 -11.18 12.41 1.58
C CYS A 31 -11.37 11.13 2.40
N THR A 32 -12.43 11.05 3.20
CA THR A 32 -12.69 9.91 4.10
C THR A 32 -13.26 8.69 3.37
N SER A 33 -13.90 8.88 2.21
CA SER A 33 -14.41 7.80 1.36
C SER A 33 -14.45 8.19 -0.13
N LYS A 34 -14.64 7.19 -1.00
CA LYS A 34 -14.87 7.38 -2.44
C LYS A 34 -16.15 8.16 -2.73
N THR A 35 -17.17 7.98 -1.89
CA THR A 35 -18.51 8.58 -2.06
C THR A 35 -18.58 10.03 -1.61
N GLN A 36 -17.58 10.53 -0.89
CA GLN A 36 -17.50 11.94 -0.52
C GLN A 36 -17.40 12.80 -1.80
N LYS A 37 -18.21 13.87 -1.86
CA LYS A 37 -18.28 14.75 -3.04
C LYS A 37 -16.88 15.26 -3.44
N GLY A 38 -16.50 15.00 -4.70
CA GLY A 38 -15.20 15.41 -5.25
C GLY A 38 -13.99 14.61 -4.74
N CYS A 39 -14.22 13.43 -4.16
CA CYS A 39 -13.16 12.52 -3.71
C CYS A 39 -12.98 11.28 -4.59
N GLU A 40 -13.99 10.91 -5.39
CA GLU A 40 -14.02 9.69 -6.19
C GLU A 40 -12.73 9.44 -6.98
N LYS A 41 -12.22 10.47 -7.66
CA LYS A 41 -11.01 10.40 -8.50
C LYS A 41 -9.75 9.96 -7.75
N TYR A 42 -9.67 10.14 -6.43
CA TYR A 42 -8.52 9.76 -5.60
C TYR A 42 -8.58 8.29 -5.13
N TYR A 43 -9.61 7.54 -5.53
CA TYR A 43 -9.77 6.12 -5.28
C TYR A 43 -9.57 5.33 -6.57
N TYR A 44 -8.39 5.49 -7.16
CA TYR A 44 -7.93 4.78 -8.35
C TYR A 44 -7.16 3.51 -7.98
N GLN A 45 -7.03 2.62 -8.96
CA GLN A 45 -6.24 1.40 -8.84
C GLN A 45 -4.75 1.74 -8.99
N LEU A 46 -3.92 1.21 -8.09
CA LEU A 46 -2.46 1.26 -8.20
C LEU A 46 -1.95 -0.02 -8.85
N LYS A 47 -1.02 0.13 -9.80
CA LYS A 47 -0.23 -1.01 -10.31
C LYS A 47 0.81 -1.43 -9.27
N TYR A 48 1.10 -2.72 -9.21
CA TYR A 48 2.26 -3.25 -8.51
C TYR A 48 3.56 -2.82 -9.20
N ALA A 49 4.68 -2.93 -8.50
CA ALA A 49 5.99 -2.55 -9.04
C ALA A 49 6.41 -3.43 -10.22
N MET A 50 6.03 -4.70 -10.19
CA MET A 50 6.26 -5.66 -11.26
C MET A 50 4.92 -6.31 -11.66
N PRO A 51 4.83 -6.89 -12.87
CA PRO A 51 3.75 -7.81 -13.21
C PRO A 51 3.48 -8.78 -12.07
N TYR A 52 2.21 -8.90 -11.67
CA TYR A 52 1.79 -9.73 -10.56
C TYR A 52 0.33 -10.10 -10.77
N THR A 53 -0.06 -11.37 -10.64
CA THR A 53 -1.38 -11.83 -11.10
C THR A 53 -2.46 -11.89 -10.03
N ASP A 54 -2.05 -11.94 -8.78
CA ASP A 54 -2.93 -12.20 -7.63
C ASP A 54 -3.83 -13.43 -7.80
N GLY A 55 -3.33 -14.46 -8.50
CA GLY A 55 -4.02 -15.74 -8.69
C GLY A 55 -5.01 -15.82 -9.85
N ASN A 56 -5.09 -14.80 -10.70
CA ASN A 56 -6.05 -14.75 -11.81
C ASN A 56 -5.42 -14.90 -13.21
N GLY A 57 -4.12 -15.23 -13.29
CA GLY A 57 -3.40 -15.39 -14.57
C GLY A 57 -3.30 -14.11 -15.44
N THR A 58 -3.74 -12.97 -14.93
CA THR A 58 -3.67 -11.66 -15.58
C THR A 58 -3.08 -10.64 -14.63
N ASN A 59 -2.34 -9.68 -15.16
CA ASN A 59 -1.71 -8.63 -14.38
C ASN A 59 -2.75 -7.87 -13.53
N ALA A 60 -2.53 -7.85 -12.23
CA ALA A 60 -3.38 -7.22 -11.25
C ALA A 60 -2.87 -5.83 -10.88
N GLY A 61 -3.79 -5.05 -10.32
CA GLY A 61 -3.53 -3.84 -9.55
C GLY A 61 -4.39 -3.84 -8.30
N VAL A 62 -4.07 -2.99 -7.34
CA VAL A 62 -4.75 -2.95 -6.05
C VAL A 62 -5.64 -1.70 -5.94
N ASN A 63 -6.89 -1.91 -5.54
CA ASN A 63 -7.79 -0.83 -5.14
C ASN A 63 -7.72 -0.66 -3.63
N ILE A 64 -7.19 0.47 -3.17
CA ILE A 64 -7.03 0.73 -1.75
C ILE A 64 -8.18 1.61 -1.27
N ASN A 65 -9.17 1.01 -0.62
CA ASN A 65 -10.34 1.70 -0.08
C ASN A 65 -10.07 2.25 1.32
N ALA A 66 -9.15 3.20 1.41
CA ALA A 66 -8.74 3.86 2.65
C ALA A 66 -8.76 5.38 2.49
N PRO A 67 -8.93 6.16 3.59
CA PRO A 67 -8.92 7.61 3.55
C PRO A 67 -7.69 8.17 2.84
N LYS A 68 -7.89 9.22 2.06
CA LYS A 68 -6.85 9.91 1.28
C LYS A 68 -6.60 11.29 1.86
N ILE A 69 -5.35 11.61 2.13
CA ILE A 69 -4.88 12.98 2.41
C ILE A 69 -4.19 13.47 1.14
N ILE A 70 -4.76 14.48 0.49
CA ILE A 70 -4.23 15.08 -0.72
C ILE A 70 -3.46 16.32 -0.30
N LEU A 71 -2.14 16.30 -0.50
CA LEU A 71 -1.23 17.38 -0.18
C LEU A 71 -1.35 18.52 -1.21
N SER A 72 -0.85 19.71 -0.84
CA SER A 72 -0.96 20.92 -1.67
C SER A 72 -0.20 20.82 -3.00
N ASP A 73 0.83 19.99 -3.07
CA ASP A 73 1.60 19.68 -4.28
C ASP A 73 0.93 18.60 -5.15
N GLY A 74 -0.17 18.02 -4.68
CA GLY A 74 -0.92 16.96 -5.35
C GLY A 74 -0.52 15.55 -4.96
N ALA A 75 0.50 15.34 -4.13
CA ALA A 75 0.83 14.03 -3.59
C ALA A 75 -0.30 13.51 -2.69
N ILE A 76 -0.42 12.18 -2.58
CA ILE A 76 -1.52 11.53 -1.87
C ILE A 76 -0.96 10.56 -0.83
N LEU A 77 -1.39 10.73 0.41
CA LEU A 77 -1.19 9.74 1.48
C LEU A 77 -2.46 8.93 1.65
N GLN A 78 -2.31 7.63 1.86
CA GLN A 78 -3.40 6.71 2.19
C GLN A 78 -3.08 6.04 3.51
N ILE A 79 -4.02 6.11 4.45
CA ILE A 79 -3.82 5.67 5.84
C ILE A 79 -4.67 4.43 6.11
N ILE A 80 -4.02 3.34 6.49
CA ILE A 80 -4.68 2.09 6.84
C ILE A 80 -4.26 1.73 8.27
N GLN A 81 -5.15 1.94 9.22
CA GLN A 81 -4.94 1.62 10.63
C GLN A 81 -5.30 0.15 10.89
N LYS A 82 -4.50 -0.54 11.70
CA LYS A 82 -4.81 -1.88 12.24
C LYS A 82 -5.35 -1.76 13.65
N THR A 83 -6.15 -2.75 14.04
CA THR A 83 -6.73 -2.87 15.40
C THR A 83 -5.74 -3.48 16.41
N SER A 84 -4.61 -4.01 15.93
CA SER A 84 -3.48 -4.48 16.74
C SER A 84 -2.17 -4.23 15.97
N CYS A 85 -1.08 -4.04 16.70
CA CYS A 85 0.27 -3.95 16.13
C CYS A 85 0.92 -5.33 15.92
N ASP A 86 0.37 -6.38 16.54
CA ASP A 86 0.82 -7.76 16.41
C ASP A 86 -0.42 -8.62 16.11
N PHE A 87 -0.45 -9.24 14.93
CA PHE A 87 -1.60 -9.99 14.48
C PHE A 87 -1.23 -11.10 13.49
N TYR A 88 -2.14 -12.06 13.38
CA TYR A 88 -2.07 -13.15 12.41
C TYR A 88 -3.13 -12.92 11.33
N GLU A 89 -2.78 -13.25 10.09
CA GLU A 89 -3.64 -13.12 8.92
C GLU A 89 -3.64 -14.43 8.15
N ASP A 90 -4.83 -15.00 7.92
CA ASP A 90 -4.99 -16.15 7.03
C ASP A 90 -4.74 -15.74 5.58
N SER A 91 -3.97 -16.54 4.87
CA SER A 91 -3.60 -16.32 3.48
C SER A 91 -3.35 -17.65 2.78
N TYR A 92 -2.78 -17.58 1.58
CA TYR A 92 -2.38 -18.75 0.80
C TYR A 92 -0.95 -18.60 0.30
N GLU A 93 -0.26 -19.71 0.14
CA GLU A 93 1.04 -19.71 -0.53
C GLU A 93 0.91 -19.20 -1.96
N LYS A 94 1.92 -18.42 -2.39
CA LYS A 94 1.97 -17.85 -3.73
C LYS A 94 3.29 -18.13 -4.41
N GLU A 95 3.23 -18.29 -5.72
CA GLU A 95 4.38 -18.28 -6.62
C GLU A 95 4.94 -16.85 -6.75
N PRO A 96 6.19 -16.69 -7.24
CA PRO A 96 6.81 -15.37 -7.42
C PRO A 96 6.00 -14.41 -8.31
N ASN A 97 5.26 -14.93 -9.29
CA ASN A 97 4.37 -14.15 -10.16
C ASN A 97 3.04 -13.74 -9.50
N GLY A 98 2.76 -14.23 -8.28
CA GLY A 98 1.55 -13.94 -7.53
C GLY A 98 0.41 -14.94 -7.70
N ASP A 99 0.58 -15.99 -8.49
CA ASP A 99 -0.39 -17.07 -8.56
C ASP A 99 -0.40 -17.89 -7.27
N TYR A 100 -1.53 -18.54 -6.97
CA TYR A 100 -1.63 -19.42 -5.80
C TYR A 100 -0.88 -20.73 -6.07
N LYS A 101 -0.12 -21.19 -5.07
CA LYS A 101 0.36 -22.57 -5.09
C LYS A 101 -0.79 -23.52 -4.80
N LEU A 102 -0.84 -24.60 -5.57
CA LEU A 102 -1.86 -25.64 -5.44
C LEU A 102 -1.22 -26.92 -4.89
N ASP A 103 -1.95 -27.63 -4.05
CA ASP A 103 -1.60 -29.00 -3.65
C ASP A 103 -1.87 -30.02 -4.76
N GLU A 104 -1.61 -31.30 -4.50
CA GLU A 104 -1.81 -32.39 -5.47
C GLU A 104 -3.26 -32.52 -5.94
N ASP A 105 -4.23 -32.05 -5.14
CA ASP A 105 -5.66 -32.08 -5.43
C ASP A 105 -6.15 -30.79 -6.11
N GLY A 106 -5.26 -29.84 -6.38
CA GLY A 106 -5.58 -28.56 -7.01
C GLY A 106 -6.16 -27.50 -6.05
N ASN A 107 -6.09 -27.71 -4.73
CA ASN A 107 -6.55 -26.75 -3.73
C ASN A 107 -5.44 -25.76 -3.35
N LYS A 108 -5.82 -24.54 -2.98
CA LYS A 108 -4.86 -23.53 -2.51
C LYS A 108 -4.29 -23.94 -1.16
N ILE A 109 -2.98 -23.84 -1.00
CA ILE A 109 -2.29 -24.19 0.25
C ILE A 109 -2.43 -23.03 1.25
N PRO A 110 -3.14 -23.21 2.39
CA PRO A 110 -3.33 -22.15 3.37
C PRO A 110 -2.04 -21.87 4.14
N VAL A 111 -1.83 -20.60 4.51
CA VAL A 111 -0.73 -20.16 5.37
C VAL A 111 -1.22 -19.07 6.32
N VAL A 112 -0.70 -19.07 7.56
CA VAL A 112 -0.95 -18.00 8.52
C VAL A 112 0.27 -17.08 8.54
N LEU A 113 0.05 -15.80 8.27
CA LEU A 113 1.10 -14.79 8.23
C LEU A 113 1.13 -14.01 9.53
N HIS A 114 2.28 -14.01 10.20
CA HIS A 114 2.51 -13.15 11.37
C HIS A 114 2.96 -11.76 10.93
N ARG A 115 2.27 -10.73 11.42
CA ARG A 115 2.50 -9.32 11.08
C ARG A 115 2.76 -8.48 12.32
N GLN A 116 3.75 -7.60 12.23
CA GLN A 116 4.18 -6.73 13.32
C GLN A 116 4.27 -5.27 12.85
N TYR A 117 3.11 -4.62 12.72
CA TYR A 117 2.95 -3.20 12.42
C TYR A 117 1.54 -2.73 12.83
N CYS A 118 1.41 -1.47 13.27
CA CYS A 118 0.17 -0.86 13.73
C CYS A 118 -0.62 -0.20 12.60
N ALA A 119 0.07 0.28 11.57
CA ALA A 119 -0.56 0.92 10.44
C ALA A 119 0.29 0.80 9.18
N VAL A 120 -0.34 1.13 8.06
CA VAL A 120 0.28 1.21 6.75
C VAL A 120 0.04 2.61 6.19
N ILE A 121 1.11 3.21 5.69
CA ILE A 121 1.04 4.43 4.89
C ILE A 121 1.36 4.06 3.45
N ARG A 122 0.49 4.43 2.53
CA ARG A 122 0.78 4.43 1.09
C ARG A 122 1.01 5.87 0.68
N LEU A 123 2.15 6.13 0.08
CA LEU A 123 2.49 7.44 -0.47
C LEU A 123 2.45 7.33 -1.98
N ASP A 124 1.70 8.20 -2.64
CA ASP A 124 1.81 8.47 -4.06
C ASP A 124 2.35 9.89 -4.24
N THR A 125 3.57 10.02 -4.74
CA THR A 125 4.26 11.30 -4.88
C THR A 125 3.81 12.11 -6.09
N ASN A 126 3.03 11.51 -6.99
CA ASN A 126 2.59 12.14 -8.25
C ASN A 126 1.06 12.31 -8.34
N GLY A 127 0.34 11.76 -7.38
CA GLY A 127 -1.10 11.94 -7.21
C GLY A 127 -1.87 11.29 -8.35
N LEU A 128 -2.75 12.03 -9.02
CA LEU A 128 -3.54 11.48 -10.13
C LEU A 128 -2.77 11.30 -11.44
N LYS A 129 -1.52 11.80 -11.50
CA LYS A 129 -0.70 11.73 -12.69
C LYS A 129 -0.10 10.32 -12.79
N ASN A 130 -0.19 9.73 -13.99
CA ASN A 130 0.43 8.45 -14.29
C ASN A 130 1.96 8.46 -13.98
N PRO A 131 2.56 7.30 -13.67
CA PRO A 131 2.04 5.93 -13.90
C PRO A 131 1.09 5.34 -12.85
N ASN A 132 0.87 5.94 -11.68
CA ASN A 132 0.05 5.36 -10.60
C ASN A 132 0.49 3.92 -10.27
N GLN A 133 1.79 3.77 -9.98
CA GLN A 133 2.47 2.48 -9.91
C GLN A 133 3.48 2.44 -8.76
N PHE A 134 3.40 1.36 -7.98
CA PHE A 134 4.40 1.11 -6.95
C PHE A 134 5.81 1.06 -7.52
N GLY A 135 6.77 1.61 -6.79
CA GLY A 135 8.17 1.66 -7.22
C GLY A 135 8.49 2.75 -8.25
N ALA A 136 7.47 3.34 -8.91
CA ALA A 136 7.65 4.47 -9.82
C ALA A 136 7.31 5.80 -9.12
N ASP A 137 6.06 5.93 -8.67
CA ASP A 137 5.51 7.11 -7.98
C ASP A 137 4.72 6.74 -6.71
N ALA A 138 4.42 5.46 -6.48
CA ALA A 138 3.80 4.98 -5.25
C ALA A 138 4.74 4.11 -4.40
N TYR A 139 4.61 4.18 -3.07
CA TYR A 139 5.44 3.43 -2.12
C TYR A 139 4.67 3.05 -0.85
N GLY A 140 5.10 1.99 -0.18
CA GLY A 140 4.52 1.51 1.07
C GLY A 140 5.46 1.60 2.27
N LEU A 141 4.90 2.04 3.39
CA LEU A 141 5.57 2.11 4.69
C LEU A 141 4.75 1.34 5.72
N TYR A 142 5.44 0.61 6.58
CA TYR A 142 4.90 0.10 7.83
C TYR A 142 5.19 1.07 8.96
N VAL A 143 4.16 1.33 9.75
CA VAL A 143 4.25 2.04 11.02
C VAL A 143 4.29 0.98 12.12
N LYS A 144 5.46 0.79 12.73
CA LYS A 144 5.70 -0.08 13.88
C LYS A 144 5.65 0.74 15.18
N PRO A 145 5.51 0.12 16.35
CA PRO A 145 5.48 0.84 17.63
C PRO A 145 6.69 1.78 17.84
N ASP A 146 7.85 1.40 17.30
CA ASP A 146 9.15 2.03 17.52
C ASP A 146 9.79 2.63 16.26
N ALA A 147 9.24 2.36 15.06
CA ALA A 147 9.83 2.80 13.80
C ALA A 147 8.81 2.96 12.66
N ILE A 148 9.15 3.78 11.68
CA ILE A 148 8.52 3.76 10.36
C ILE A 148 9.54 3.17 9.39
N VAL A 149 9.16 2.09 8.71
CA VAL A 149 10.07 1.32 7.83
C VAL A 149 9.43 1.05 6.47
N PRO A 150 10.22 0.89 5.40
CA PRO A 150 9.70 0.39 4.13
C PRO A 150 8.96 -0.94 4.31
N GLU A 151 7.82 -1.08 3.64
CA GLU A 151 7.13 -2.36 3.57
C GLU A 151 8.03 -3.46 2.97
N THR A 152 7.89 -4.69 3.46
CA THR A 152 8.75 -5.81 3.07
C THR A 152 8.34 -6.48 1.77
N TRP A 153 7.20 -6.12 1.20
CA TRP A 153 6.71 -6.72 -0.03
C TRP A 153 7.20 -5.95 -1.26
N ASN A 154 8.03 -6.60 -2.08
CA ASN A 154 8.60 -6.00 -3.29
C ASN A 154 7.56 -5.46 -4.27
N ALA A 155 6.36 -6.05 -4.34
CA ALA A 155 5.28 -5.57 -5.21
C ALA A 155 4.80 -4.15 -4.86
N ILE A 156 5.09 -3.68 -3.64
CA ILE A 156 4.75 -2.33 -3.12
C ILE A 156 5.93 -1.36 -3.26
N GLY A 157 6.89 -1.66 -4.14
CA GLY A 157 7.96 -0.73 -4.50
C GLY A 157 9.07 -0.60 -3.46
N GLN A 158 9.26 -1.63 -2.63
CA GLN A 158 10.26 -1.64 -1.55
C GLN A 158 11.66 -1.28 -2.07
N GLU A 159 12.09 -1.88 -3.18
CA GLU A 159 13.45 -1.69 -3.72
C GLU A 159 13.69 -0.24 -4.11
N SER A 160 12.75 0.38 -4.82
CA SER A 160 12.79 1.80 -5.15
C SER A 160 12.82 2.67 -3.89
N LEU A 161 11.95 2.41 -2.92
CA LEU A 161 11.89 3.23 -1.71
C LEU A 161 13.19 3.14 -0.91
N LYS A 162 13.73 1.94 -0.71
CA LYS A 162 15.04 1.75 -0.06
C LYS A 162 16.15 2.49 -0.80
N SER A 163 16.16 2.39 -2.13
CA SER A 163 17.13 3.04 -3.00
C SER A 163 17.07 4.58 -2.89
N ILE A 164 15.88 5.17 -2.80
CA ILE A 164 15.68 6.60 -2.56
C ILE A 164 16.19 6.98 -1.16
N LEU A 165 15.79 6.24 -0.12
CA LEU A 165 16.15 6.52 1.27
C LEU A 165 17.66 6.37 1.54
N THR A 166 18.35 5.55 0.76
CA THR A 166 19.81 5.35 0.84
C THR A 166 20.59 6.29 -0.09
N GLY A 167 19.90 7.20 -0.80
CA GLY A 167 20.51 8.26 -1.60
C GLY A 167 20.90 7.87 -3.03
N SER A 168 20.67 6.62 -3.46
CA SER A 168 20.98 6.21 -4.84
C SER A 168 19.91 6.63 -5.85
N GLY A 169 18.65 6.78 -5.41
CA GLY A 169 17.53 7.27 -6.25
C GLY A 169 17.12 6.34 -7.39
N LYS A 170 17.71 5.15 -7.51
CA LYS A 170 17.38 4.15 -8.53
C LYS A 170 15.96 3.61 -8.32
N LEU A 171 15.12 3.72 -9.33
CA LEU A 171 13.78 3.12 -9.33
C LEU A 171 13.81 1.72 -9.94
N THR A 172 13.11 0.78 -9.32
CA THR A 172 12.95 -0.60 -9.78
C THR A 172 11.47 -0.94 -9.91
N TYR A 173 10.99 -0.88 -11.15
CA TYR A 173 9.63 -1.24 -11.55
C TYR A 173 9.62 -1.63 -13.04
N LYS A 174 8.58 -2.33 -13.49
CA LYS A 174 8.33 -2.66 -14.90
C LYS A 174 7.00 -2.08 -15.35
N ASN A 175 6.97 -1.45 -16.52
CA ASN A 175 5.69 -1.00 -17.08
C ASN A 175 4.89 -2.21 -17.59
N TYR A 176 3.60 -2.23 -17.31
CA TYR A 176 2.64 -3.22 -17.77
C TYR A 176 1.20 -2.65 -17.67
N SER A 177 0.25 -3.36 -18.27
CA SER A 177 -1.18 -3.04 -18.20
C SER A 177 -1.93 -4.03 -17.31
N VAL A 178 -2.78 -3.52 -16.41
CA VAL A 178 -3.70 -4.35 -15.63
C VAL A 178 -4.68 -5.04 -16.58
N GLY A 179 -5.00 -6.30 -16.31
CA GLY A 179 -5.90 -7.14 -17.11
C GLY A 179 -5.22 -7.81 -18.33
N GLN A 180 -3.99 -7.42 -18.68
CA GLN A 180 -3.22 -8.14 -19.69
C GLN A 180 -2.85 -9.53 -19.13
N LYS A 181 -2.86 -10.56 -19.99
CA LYS A 181 -2.33 -11.88 -19.63
C LYS A 181 -0.90 -11.75 -19.12
N TYR A 182 -0.58 -12.52 -18.08
CA TYR A 182 0.78 -12.57 -17.59
C TYR A 182 1.64 -13.29 -18.62
N ASP A 183 2.65 -12.59 -19.14
CA ASP A 183 3.65 -13.20 -20.03
C ASP A 183 4.66 -13.94 -19.16
N PHE A 184 4.69 -15.28 -19.30
CA PHE A 184 5.59 -16.18 -18.58
C PHE A 184 7.05 -16.02 -19.04
#